data_AF-A0A4Q7MET2-F1
#
_entry.id   AF-A0A4Q7MET2-F1
#
_cell.length_a   1.000
_cell.length_b   1.000
_cell.length_c   1.000
_cell.angle_alpha   90.00
_cell.angle_beta   90.00
_cell.angle_gamma   90.00
#
_symmetry.space_group_name_H-M   'P 1'
#
loop_
_entity.id
_entity.type
_entity.pdbx_description
1 polymer ?
#
loop_
_entity_poly.entity_id
_entity_poly.type
_entity_poly.pdbx_seq_one_letter_code
_entity_poly.pdbx_strand_id
1 'polypeptide(L)'
;MELLVVAVLGLLGIAGATAIGPKLGFSAPLLLVIVGILVSFLPFVPDVEIDPEWIIAGVLPPLLYSASVSMPSMEFRREFGAISGLSVSLVVVSSVALGLLFTWIVPGLSLAAGIALGAIVSPTDAVATSIVKRVGVTPRIVTVLEGESLLNDATALVLLRSAIAATAAAVSFWEILGDFVFAVVVAVVIGYLVGKGNLWLRSRVTDATVNTVISFTVPFLASVPSEVLGASGLVAAVVAGLVTGRGAIRSLSPQHRMSDVQNWRTIELILEGAVFLVMGLEMSAILGDLTNETRGIELGGRVAAITLLAVIVVRALFVFPMLGLQRRSSRRGASMKPRLTAFQERLDTAELGAITAPDPRGAPGRGRPGRELSAASLGRFRSRIRRKVADIDYFVAEPLGWREGTVIVWAGMRGAVTLAAAQTLPQGTPDRSLVIFIAFLVATGSLLIQGGTLPWIVRLVKPAGVDREAARAEHAELLGILRRVADDVVREHREARAAADGGPGHIDGDPGTDRELHRALRLEIIHAQREALLTARDDGTFSASVLTGVLETLDADQISIELREEHRDEA
;
A
#
# COMPACT_ATOMS: atom_id res chain seq x y z
N MET A 1 -18.49 -25.72 20.86
CA MET A 1 -18.15 -26.76 19.87
C MET A 1 -18.52 -26.31 18.46
N GLU A 2 -19.74 -25.83 18.22
CA GLU A 2 -20.20 -25.39 16.88
C GLU A 2 -19.37 -24.24 16.27
N LEU A 3 -19.12 -23.16 17.02
CA LEU A 3 -18.26 -22.05 16.54
C LEU A 3 -16.83 -22.48 16.20
N LEU A 4 -16.26 -23.44 16.94
CA LEU A 4 -14.94 -23.99 16.63
C LEU A 4 -14.95 -24.80 15.34
N VAL A 5 -16.01 -25.59 15.09
CA VAL A 5 -16.17 -26.34 13.84
C VAL A 5 -16.30 -25.38 12.66
N VAL A 6 -17.13 -24.34 12.78
CA VAL A 6 -17.29 -23.30 11.75
C VAL A 6 -15.95 -22.59 11.48
N ALA A 7 -15.21 -22.21 12.53
CA ALA A 7 -13.91 -21.58 12.38
C ALA A 7 -12.89 -22.49 11.67
N VAL A 8 -12.79 -23.76 12.05
CA VAL A 8 -11.87 -24.73 11.41
C VAL A 8 -12.26 -24.97 9.95
N LEU A 9 -13.55 -25.19 9.66
CA LEU A 9 -14.04 -25.35 8.29
C LEU A 9 -13.81 -24.09 7.47
N GLY A 10 -13.98 -22.91 8.06
CA GLY A 10 -13.67 -21.63 7.42
C GLY A 10 -12.20 -21.52 7.03
N LEU A 11 -11.27 -21.84 7.94
CA LEU A 11 -9.84 -21.85 7.66
C LEU A 11 -9.47 -22.85 6.55
N LEU A 12 -10.04 -24.05 6.58
CA LEU A 12 -9.85 -25.05 5.51
C LEU A 12 -10.44 -24.56 4.18
N GLY A 13 -11.57 -23.87 4.21
CA GLY A 13 -12.20 -23.23 3.06
C GLY A 13 -11.30 -22.14 2.45
N ILE A 14 -10.70 -21.29 3.28
CA ILE A 14 -9.73 -20.25 2.86
C ILE A 14 -8.51 -20.89 2.21
N ALA A 15 -7.92 -21.91 2.85
CA ALA A 15 -6.78 -22.64 2.29
C ALA A 15 -7.14 -23.30 0.94
N GLY A 16 -8.31 -23.95 0.86
CA GLY A 16 -8.83 -24.58 -0.35
C GLY A 16 -9.07 -23.57 -1.49
N ALA A 17 -9.74 -22.45 -1.21
CA ALA A 17 -9.99 -21.39 -2.19
C ALA A 17 -8.67 -20.79 -2.71
N THR A 18 -7.66 -20.65 -1.84
CA THR A 18 -6.33 -20.17 -2.22
C THR A 18 -5.57 -21.14 -3.12
N ALA A 19 -5.66 -22.44 -2.82
CA ALA A 19 -5.01 -23.49 -3.60
C ALA A 19 -5.69 -23.74 -4.96
N ILE A 20 -7.02 -23.61 -5.03
CA ILE A 20 -7.84 -23.92 -6.20
C ILE A 20 -8.06 -22.70 -7.09
N GLY A 21 -8.21 -21.50 -6.50
CA GLY A 21 -8.54 -20.27 -7.23
C GLY A 21 -7.66 -19.98 -8.44
N PRO A 22 -6.31 -19.99 -8.31
CA PRO A 22 -5.41 -19.81 -9.45
C PRO A 22 -5.64 -20.80 -10.60
N LYS A 23 -6.04 -22.05 -10.29
CA LYS A 23 -6.29 -23.09 -11.31
C LYS A 23 -7.60 -22.83 -12.07
N LEU A 24 -8.59 -22.24 -11.40
CA LEU A 24 -9.88 -21.89 -12.02
C LEU A 24 -9.89 -20.50 -12.68
N GLY A 25 -8.80 -19.73 -12.54
CA GLY A 25 -8.71 -18.36 -13.06
C GLY A 25 -9.42 -17.30 -12.22
N PHE A 26 -9.90 -17.64 -11.02
CA PHE A 26 -10.53 -16.72 -10.07
C PHE A 26 -9.55 -16.30 -8.96
N SER A 27 -9.81 -15.15 -8.32
CA SER A 27 -9.14 -14.78 -7.07
C SER A 27 -9.74 -15.57 -5.90
N ALA A 28 -8.95 -15.81 -4.85
CA ALA A 28 -9.43 -16.52 -3.66
C ALA A 28 -10.61 -15.80 -2.98
N PRO A 29 -10.60 -14.45 -2.81
CA PRO A 29 -11.75 -13.69 -2.33
C PRO A 29 -13.05 -13.96 -3.10
N LEU A 30 -13.00 -13.98 -4.44
CA LEU A 30 -14.18 -14.24 -5.28
C LEU A 30 -14.78 -15.62 -5.00
N LEU A 31 -13.92 -16.64 -4.91
CA LEU A 31 -14.35 -17.99 -4.59
C LEU A 31 -14.95 -18.08 -3.19
N LEU A 32 -14.37 -17.41 -2.20
CA LEU A 32 -14.85 -17.43 -0.82
C LEU A 32 -16.22 -16.77 -0.68
N VAL A 33 -16.47 -15.67 -1.36
CA VAL A 33 -17.82 -15.05 -1.40
C VAL A 33 -18.82 -16.01 -2.04
N ILE A 34 -18.51 -16.61 -3.19
CA ILE A 34 -19.42 -17.57 -3.86
C ILE A 34 -19.70 -18.77 -2.94
N VAL A 35 -18.67 -19.37 -2.35
CA VAL A 35 -18.81 -20.51 -1.45
C VAL A 35 -19.61 -20.11 -0.21
N GLY A 36 -19.32 -18.97 0.40
CA GLY A 36 -20.06 -18.45 1.55
C GLY A 36 -21.55 -18.26 1.24
N ILE A 37 -21.88 -17.65 0.09
CA ILE A 37 -23.27 -17.49 -0.36
C ILE A 37 -23.94 -18.85 -0.52
N LEU A 38 -23.32 -19.80 -1.21
CA LEU A 38 -23.91 -21.13 -1.41
C LEU A 38 -24.10 -21.89 -0.10
N VAL A 39 -23.15 -21.77 0.83
CA VAL A 39 -23.19 -22.42 2.14
C VAL A 39 -24.23 -21.78 3.06
N SER A 40 -24.46 -20.46 2.96
CA SER A 40 -25.46 -19.75 3.77
C SER A 40 -26.90 -20.28 3.61
N PHE A 41 -27.23 -20.84 2.45
CA PHE A 41 -28.57 -21.40 2.19
C PHE A 41 -28.73 -22.86 2.65
N LEU A 42 -27.69 -23.48 3.21
CA LEU A 42 -27.79 -24.85 3.70
C LEU A 42 -28.53 -24.88 5.04
N PRO A 43 -29.57 -25.72 5.19
CA PRO A 43 -30.49 -25.67 6.34
C PRO A 43 -29.85 -26.07 7.68
N PHE A 44 -28.63 -26.63 7.65
CA PHE A 44 -27.87 -27.04 8.83
C PHE A 44 -26.78 -26.03 9.22
N VAL A 45 -26.60 -24.96 8.44
CA VAL A 45 -25.68 -23.87 8.75
C VAL A 45 -26.51 -22.77 9.44
N PRO A 46 -26.17 -22.38 10.68
CA PRO A 46 -26.88 -21.30 11.36
C PRO A 46 -26.58 -19.95 10.68
N ASP A 47 -27.52 -19.00 10.82
CA ASP A 47 -27.28 -17.64 10.37
C ASP A 47 -26.08 -17.04 11.11
N VAL A 48 -25.13 -16.52 10.32
CA VAL A 48 -23.90 -15.91 10.83
C VAL A 48 -24.09 -14.41 10.80
N GLU A 49 -24.01 -13.78 11.97
CA GLU A 49 -23.97 -12.32 12.12
C GLU A 49 -22.71 -11.97 12.92
N ILE A 50 -21.83 -11.16 12.34
CA ILE A 50 -20.63 -10.67 13.01
C ILE A 50 -20.82 -9.21 13.37
N ASP A 51 -20.50 -8.84 14.61
CA ASP A 51 -20.51 -7.44 15.01
C ASP A 51 -19.48 -6.65 14.15
N PRO A 52 -19.91 -5.58 13.46
CA PRO A 52 -19.05 -4.78 12.59
C PRO A 52 -17.78 -4.26 13.27
N GLU A 53 -17.83 -4.05 14.58
CA GLU A 53 -16.68 -3.57 15.35
C GLU A 53 -15.52 -4.58 15.29
N TRP A 54 -15.79 -5.89 15.25
CA TRP A 54 -14.72 -6.89 15.07
C TRP A 54 -14.03 -6.75 13.73
N ILE A 55 -14.77 -6.43 12.67
CA ILE A 55 -14.18 -6.23 11.35
C ILE A 55 -13.39 -4.92 11.34
N ILE A 56 -14.01 -3.82 11.76
CA ILE A 56 -13.44 -2.47 11.64
C ILE A 56 -12.25 -2.25 12.59
N ALA A 57 -12.36 -2.68 13.85
CA ALA A 57 -11.32 -2.47 14.86
C ALA A 57 -10.37 -3.68 14.98
N GLY A 58 -10.86 -4.90 14.69
CA GLY A 58 -10.06 -6.13 14.81
C GLY A 58 -9.31 -6.51 13.53
N VAL A 59 -9.98 -6.50 12.38
CA VAL A 59 -9.44 -7.07 11.14
C VAL A 59 -8.79 -6.03 10.22
N LEU A 60 -9.41 -4.85 10.06
CA LEU A 60 -8.89 -3.83 9.14
C LEU A 60 -7.54 -3.24 9.55
N PRO A 61 -7.24 -2.91 10.83
CA PRO A 61 -5.96 -2.30 11.16
C PRO A 61 -4.76 -3.18 10.81
N PRO A 62 -4.75 -4.51 11.10
CA PRO A 62 -3.71 -5.41 10.63
C PRO A 62 -3.57 -5.48 9.10
N LEU A 63 -4.68 -5.57 8.36
CA LEU A 63 -4.67 -5.64 6.89
C LEU A 63 -4.11 -4.36 6.26
N LEU A 64 -4.59 -3.20 6.72
CA LEU A 64 -4.11 -1.91 6.23
C LEU A 64 -2.64 -1.68 6.61
N TYR A 65 -2.22 -2.13 7.79
CA TYR A 65 -0.83 -2.07 8.22
C TYR A 65 0.07 -2.96 7.34
N SER A 66 -0.30 -4.22 7.09
CA SER A 66 0.51 -5.15 6.29
C SER A 66 0.66 -4.68 4.84
N ALA A 67 -0.44 -4.21 4.23
CA ALA A 67 -0.42 -3.61 2.90
C ALA A 67 0.45 -2.34 2.87
N SER A 68 0.40 -1.51 3.92
CA SER A 68 1.24 -0.31 4.04
C SER A 68 2.72 -0.62 4.21
N VAL A 69 3.08 -1.65 4.98
CA VAL A 69 4.47 -2.10 5.15
C VAL A 69 5.06 -2.61 3.83
N SER A 70 4.26 -3.33 3.05
CA SER A 70 4.66 -3.91 1.77
C SER A 70 4.70 -2.89 0.63
N MET A 71 4.15 -1.69 0.83
CA MET A 71 4.03 -0.69 -0.21
C MET A 71 5.41 -0.11 -0.62
N PRO A 72 5.74 -0.09 -1.93
CA PRO A 72 6.96 0.55 -2.42
C PRO A 72 6.99 2.06 -2.12
N SER A 73 7.67 2.44 -1.04
CA SER A 73 7.68 3.83 -0.52
C SER A 73 8.09 4.89 -1.54
N MET A 74 8.91 4.52 -2.52
CA MET A 74 9.41 5.41 -3.55
C MET A 74 8.39 5.70 -4.65
N GLU A 75 7.65 4.68 -5.07
CA GLU A 75 6.55 4.79 -6.04
C GLU A 75 5.34 5.44 -5.39
N PHE A 76 5.02 5.10 -4.12
CA PHE A 76 4.05 5.84 -3.31
C PHE A 76 4.39 7.33 -3.25
N ARG A 77 5.69 7.64 -3.00
CA ARG A 77 6.40 8.89 -3.34
C ARG A 77 5.81 9.63 -4.54
N ARG A 78 6.04 9.00 -5.69
CA ARG A 78 5.80 9.56 -7.03
C ARG A 78 4.30 9.71 -7.30
N GLU A 79 3.51 8.75 -6.85
CA GLU A 79 2.06 8.68 -7.06
C GLU A 79 1.24 9.32 -5.94
N PHE A 80 1.85 9.96 -4.95
CA PHE A 80 1.13 10.52 -3.79
C PHE A 80 -0.04 11.42 -4.20
N GLY A 81 0.17 12.28 -5.22
CA GLY A 81 -0.90 13.14 -5.74
C GLY A 81 -2.03 12.36 -6.40
N ALA A 82 -1.73 11.22 -7.05
CA ALA A 82 -2.73 10.36 -7.64
C ALA A 82 -3.53 9.61 -6.57
N ILE A 83 -2.80 9.01 -5.63
CA ILE A 83 -3.34 8.25 -4.51
C ILE A 83 -4.22 9.14 -3.64
N SER A 84 -3.76 10.33 -3.22
CA SER A 84 -4.60 11.27 -2.46
C SER A 84 -5.84 11.73 -3.24
N GLY A 85 -5.71 11.91 -4.56
CA GLY A 85 -6.85 12.22 -5.42
C GLY A 85 -7.91 11.12 -5.40
N LEU A 86 -7.52 9.86 -5.52
CA LEU A 86 -8.42 8.71 -5.55
C LEU A 86 -8.94 8.29 -4.17
N SER A 87 -8.11 8.37 -3.12
CA SER A 87 -8.50 7.96 -1.77
C SER A 87 -9.27 9.00 -0.99
N VAL A 88 -9.06 10.29 -1.27
CA VAL A 88 -9.67 11.37 -0.49
C VAL A 88 -10.64 12.17 -1.33
N SER A 89 -10.17 12.78 -2.42
CA SER A 89 -11.01 13.69 -3.22
C SER A 89 -12.13 12.95 -3.93
N LEU A 90 -11.82 11.82 -4.58
CA LEU A 90 -12.84 10.98 -5.20
C LEU A 90 -13.82 10.49 -4.15
N VAL A 91 -13.37 10.00 -2.99
CA VAL A 91 -14.27 9.50 -1.92
C VAL A 91 -15.25 10.56 -1.45
N VAL A 92 -14.80 11.80 -1.22
CA VAL A 92 -15.68 12.92 -0.88
C VAL A 92 -16.69 13.18 -2.01
N VAL A 93 -16.21 13.25 -3.26
CA VAL A 93 -17.06 13.52 -4.43
C VAL A 93 -18.11 12.43 -4.65
N SER A 94 -17.72 11.14 -4.57
CA SER A 94 -18.67 10.03 -4.69
C SER A 94 -19.62 9.96 -3.50
N SER A 95 -19.17 10.24 -2.28
CA SER A 95 -20.07 10.26 -1.11
C SER A 95 -21.17 11.31 -1.27
N VAL A 96 -20.83 12.51 -1.74
CA VAL A 96 -21.81 13.57 -1.99
C VAL A 96 -22.70 13.24 -3.19
N ALA A 97 -22.13 12.78 -4.31
CA ALA A 97 -22.89 12.46 -5.51
C ALA A 97 -23.87 11.30 -5.28
N LEU A 98 -23.43 10.23 -4.61
CA LEU A 98 -24.27 9.10 -4.24
C LEU A 98 -25.26 9.50 -3.15
N GLY A 99 -24.89 10.39 -2.22
CA GLY A 99 -25.83 10.88 -1.22
C GLY A 99 -27.00 11.66 -1.82
N LEU A 100 -26.73 12.51 -2.81
CA LEU A 100 -27.78 13.17 -3.59
C LEU A 100 -28.66 12.15 -4.34
N LEU A 101 -28.05 11.10 -4.90
CA LEU A 101 -28.76 10.02 -5.57
C LEU A 101 -29.68 9.26 -4.59
N PHE A 102 -29.20 8.91 -3.39
CA PHE A 102 -29.97 8.18 -2.39
C PHE A 102 -31.11 9.02 -1.83
N THR A 103 -30.89 10.30 -1.53
CA THR A 103 -31.95 11.23 -1.11
C THR A 103 -33.03 11.38 -2.18
N TRP A 104 -32.66 11.27 -3.47
CA TRP A 104 -33.63 11.32 -4.57
C TRP A 104 -34.40 10.02 -4.76
N ILE A 105 -33.75 8.87 -4.60
CA ILE A 105 -34.34 7.54 -4.81
C ILE A 105 -35.18 7.08 -3.61
N VAL A 106 -34.75 7.38 -2.39
CA VAL A 106 -35.38 6.92 -1.13
C VAL A 106 -36.13 8.10 -0.49
N PRO A 107 -37.47 8.16 -0.64
CA PRO A 107 -38.25 9.27 -0.11
C PRO A 107 -38.14 9.34 1.42
N GLY A 108 -37.87 10.53 1.95
CA GLY A 108 -37.76 10.77 3.40
C GLY A 108 -36.34 10.64 3.97
N LEU A 109 -35.36 10.26 3.16
CA LEU A 109 -33.96 10.20 3.57
C LEU A 109 -33.34 11.61 3.59
N SER A 110 -32.78 12.04 4.73
CA SER A 110 -32.09 13.34 4.80
C SER A 110 -30.83 13.36 3.94
N LEU A 111 -30.36 14.54 3.52
CA LEU A 111 -29.12 14.66 2.75
C LEU A 111 -27.91 14.10 3.52
N ALA A 112 -27.85 14.35 4.84
CA ALA A 112 -26.79 13.84 5.70
C ALA A 112 -26.81 12.30 5.77
N ALA A 113 -27.98 11.69 5.92
CA ALA A 113 -28.12 10.24 5.82
C ALA A 113 -27.75 9.72 4.42
N GLY A 114 -28.13 10.41 3.35
CA GLY A 114 -27.70 10.10 1.99
C GLY A 114 -26.19 10.10 1.85
N ILE A 115 -25.51 11.14 2.33
CA ILE A 115 -24.05 11.25 2.28
C ILE A 115 -23.40 10.13 3.11
N ALA A 116 -23.97 9.75 4.25
CA ALA A 116 -23.52 8.59 5.02
C ALA A 116 -23.59 7.29 4.18
N LEU A 117 -24.70 7.04 3.48
CA LEU A 117 -24.83 5.91 2.55
C LEU A 117 -23.85 5.97 1.39
N GLY A 118 -23.65 7.18 0.83
CA GLY A 118 -22.64 7.42 -0.19
C GLY A 118 -21.24 7.09 0.30
N ALA A 119 -20.90 7.48 1.54
CA ALA A 119 -19.62 7.18 2.16
C ALA A 119 -19.42 5.69 2.41
N ILE A 120 -20.48 4.94 2.75
CA ILE A 120 -20.41 3.48 2.91
C ILE A 120 -20.02 2.77 1.59
N VAL A 121 -20.60 3.21 0.46
CA VAL A 121 -20.44 2.55 -0.85
C VAL A 121 -19.24 3.08 -1.65
N SER A 122 -18.69 4.22 -1.24
CA SER A 122 -17.61 4.90 -1.95
C SER A 122 -16.26 4.17 -1.94
N PRO A 123 -15.79 3.59 -0.81
CA PRO A 123 -14.52 2.88 -0.74
C PRO A 123 -14.39 1.77 -1.76
N THR A 124 -13.13 1.50 -2.11
CA THR A 124 -12.78 0.39 -2.98
C THR A 124 -11.80 -0.55 -2.33
N ASP A 125 -11.98 -1.82 -2.60
CA ASP A 125 -11.25 -2.91 -1.98
C ASP A 125 -9.92 -3.21 -2.69
N ALA A 126 -8.94 -3.65 -1.90
CA ALA A 126 -7.61 -4.05 -2.35
C ALA A 126 -7.64 -5.31 -3.23
N VAL A 127 -8.72 -6.11 -3.24
CA VAL A 127 -8.82 -7.35 -4.05
C VAL A 127 -8.48 -7.11 -5.52
N ALA A 128 -8.81 -5.95 -6.05
CA ALA A 128 -8.50 -5.60 -7.44
C ALA A 128 -7.01 -5.65 -7.75
N THR A 129 -6.19 -5.23 -6.80
CA THR A 129 -4.73 -5.26 -6.92
C THR A 129 -4.24 -6.69 -7.12
N SER A 130 -4.78 -7.66 -6.39
CA SER A 130 -4.40 -9.08 -6.51
C SER A 130 -4.72 -9.66 -7.89
N ILE A 131 -5.84 -9.26 -8.49
CA ILE A 131 -6.24 -9.68 -9.84
C ILE A 131 -5.33 -9.01 -10.87
N VAL A 132 -5.10 -7.72 -10.72
CA VAL A 132 -4.30 -6.89 -11.63
C VAL A 132 -2.82 -7.31 -11.64
N LYS A 133 -2.25 -7.62 -10.46
CA LYS A 133 -0.89 -8.20 -10.30
C LYS A 133 -0.72 -9.49 -11.11
N ARG A 134 -1.74 -10.35 -11.19
CA ARG A 134 -1.70 -11.61 -11.95
C ARG A 134 -1.74 -11.43 -13.47
N VAL A 135 -2.41 -10.39 -13.96
CA VAL A 135 -2.56 -10.16 -15.41
C VAL A 135 -1.36 -9.43 -16.01
N GLY A 136 -0.45 -8.90 -15.18
CA GLY A 136 0.86 -8.39 -15.62
C GLY A 136 0.83 -6.94 -16.12
N VAL A 137 0.04 -6.07 -15.49
CA VAL A 137 0.09 -4.62 -15.76
C VAL A 137 1.34 -3.97 -15.16
N THR A 138 1.63 -2.73 -15.53
CA THR A 138 2.74 -1.92 -14.97
C THR A 138 2.67 -1.78 -13.43
N PRO A 139 3.82 -1.79 -12.73
CA PRO A 139 3.90 -1.55 -11.29
C PRO A 139 3.19 -0.25 -10.85
N ARG A 140 3.24 0.81 -11.66
CA ARG A 140 2.55 2.06 -11.37
C ARG A 140 1.04 1.92 -11.15
N ILE A 141 0.33 1.14 -11.98
CA ILE A 141 -1.12 0.93 -11.81
C ILE A 141 -1.37 0.18 -10.49
N VAL A 142 -0.55 -0.82 -10.20
CA VAL A 142 -0.64 -1.59 -8.95
C VAL A 142 -0.45 -0.67 -7.75
N THR A 143 0.60 0.15 -7.75
CA THR A 143 0.90 1.11 -6.67
C THR A 143 -0.23 2.13 -6.50
N VAL A 144 -0.82 2.63 -7.58
CA VAL A 144 -1.95 3.57 -7.51
C VAL A 144 -3.19 2.90 -6.89
N LEU A 145 -3.53 1.69 -7.32
CA LEU A 145 -4.68 0.95 -6.81
C LEU A 145 -4.50 0.52 -5.35
N GLU A 146 -3.32 0.04 -4.99
CA GLU A 146 -2.97 -0.37 -3.63
C GLU A 146 -2.95 0.84 -2.70
N GLY A 147 -2.34 1.94 -3.12
CA GLY A 147 -2.39 3.21 -2.40
C GLY A 147 -3.80 3.75 -2.23
N GLU A 148 -4.65 3.58 -3.24
CA GLU A 148 -6.05 3.99 -3.15
C GLU A 148 -6.78 3.27 -2.03
N SER A 149 -6.73 1.93 -2.04
CA SER A 149 -7.38 1.05 -1.04
C SER A 149 -6.84 1.23 0.38
N LEU A 150 -5.61 1.73 0.54
CA LEU A 150 -5.03 1.96 1.87
C LEU A 150 -5.70 3.11 2.62
N LEU A 151 -6.11 4.18 1.92
CA LEU A 151 -6.53 5.44 2.54
C LEU A 151 -8.03 5.73 2.39
N ASN A 152 -8.70 5.08 1.44
CA ASN A 152 -10.11 5.33 1.13
C ASN A 152 -11.06 4.86 2.25
N ASP A 153 -10.81 3.69 2.86
CA ASP A 153 -11.61 3.13 3.96
C ASP A 153 -11.63 4.06 5.16
N ALA A 154 -10.43 4.53 5.54
CA ALA A 154 -10.25 5.52 6.57
C ALA A 154 -11.01 6.82 6.26
N THR A 155 -10.90 7.34 5.03
CA THR A 155 -11.57 8.57 4.64
C THR A 155 -13.08 8.42 4.69
N ALA A 156 -13.60 7.30 4.19
CA ALA A 156 -15.03 7.03 4.17
C ALA A 156 -15.63 6.85 5.56
N LEU A 157 -14.95 6.15 6.47
CA LEU A 157 -15.44 6.00 7.84
C LEU A 157 -15.46 7.35 8.60
N VAL A 158 -14.49 8.23 8.35
CA VAL A 158 -14.52 9.60 8.91
C VAL A 158 -15.69 10.40 8.32
N LEU A 159 -15.93 10.32 7.01
CA LEU A 159 -17.07 10.97 6.37
C LEU A 159 -18.41 10.41 6.85
N LEU A 160 -18.50 9.09 7.04
CA LEU A 160 -19.67 8.40 7.59
C LEU A 160 -20.01 8.91 8.99
N ARG A 161 -19.03 8.91 9.90
CA ARG A 161 -19.21 9.43 11.28
C ARG A 161 -19.64 10.90 11.28
N SER A 162 -19.01 11.72 10.45
CA SER A 162 -19.35 13.15 10.31
C SER A 162 -20.77 13.35 9.75
N ALA A 163 -21.16 12.55 8.77
CA ALA A 163 -22.49 12.60 8.17
C ALA A 163 -23.58 12.14 9.15
N ILE A 164 -23.32 11.08 9.93
CA ILE A 164 -24.21 10.63 11.01
C ILE A 164 -24.33 11.72 12.09
N ALA A 165 -23.23 12.34 12.52
CA ALA A 165 -23.27 13.44 13.49
C ALA A 165 -24.12 14.63 12.98
N ALA A 166 -24.02 14.96 11.69
CA ALA A 166 -24.83 15.99 11.05
C ALA A 166 -26.32 15.65 10.92
N THR A 167 -26.73 14.38 11.11
CA THR A 167 -28.17 14.03 11.23
C THR A 167 -28.74 14.36 12.60
N ALA A 168 -27.91 14.33 13.66
CA ALA A 168 -28.33 14.54 15.03
C ALA A 168 -28.35 16.03 15.42
N ALA A 169 -27.54 16.86 14.78
CA ALA A 169 -27.43 18.29 15.05
C ALA A 169 -27.20 19.10 13.77
N ALA A 170 -27.56 20.39 13.81
CA ALA A 170 -27.19 21.33 12.75
C ALA A 170 -25.69 21.65 12.85
N VAL A 171 -24.86 20.88 12.16
CA VAL A 171 -23.41 21.04 12.15
C VAL A 171 -23.00 21.95 10.99
N SER A 172 -22.06 22.86 11.21
CA SER A 172 -21.54 23.73 10.15
C SER A 172 -20.53 22.99 9.26
N PHE A 173 -20.44 23.36 7.98
CA PHE A 173 -19.45 22.77 7.06
C PHE A 173 -18.00 22.90 7.57
N TRP A 174 -17.65 24.04 8.18
CA TRP A 174 -16.31 24.31 8.69
C TRP A 174 -15.95 23.46 9.91
N GLU A 175 -16.93 23.09 10.71
CA GLU A 175 -16.77 22.17 11.84
C GLU A 175 -16.49 20.75 11.34
N ILE A 176 -17.28 20.25 10.38
CA ILE A 176 -17.03 18.94 9.73
C ILE A 176 -15.64 18.89 9.10
N LEU A 177 -15.25 19.94 8.38
CA LEU A 177 -13.91 20.00 7.77
C LEU A 177 -12.81 20.09 8.84
N GLY A 178 -13.04 20.82 9.93
CA GLY A 178 -12.15 20.92 11.07
C GLY A 178 -11.93 19.58 11.76
N ASP A 179 -13.02 18.87 12.05
CA ASP A 179 -13.00 17.53 12.66
C ASP A 179 -12.30 16.51 11.77
N PHE A 180 -12.56 16.56 10.45
CA PHE A 180 -11.87 15.73 9.48
C PHE A 180 -10.35 15.98 9.49
N VAL A 181 -9.93 17.24 9.41
CA VAL A 181 -8.51 17.62 9.41
C VAL A 181 -7.86 17.24 10.74
N PHE A 182 -8.53 17.48 11.86
CA PHE A 182 -8.07 17.08 13.19
C PHE A 182 -7.87 15.56 13.27
N ALA A 183 -8.88 14.78 12.88
CA ALA A 183 -8.84 13.32 12.94
C ALA A 183 -7.71 12.73 12.09
N VAL A 184 -7.43 13.30 10.92
CA VAL A 184 -6.32 12.87 10.04
C VAL A 184 -4.96 13.29 10.61
N VAL A 185 -4.80 14.55 11.03
CA VAL A 185 -3.51 15.07 11.52
C VAL A 185 -3.08 14.34 12.79
N VAL A 186 -3.99 14.17 13.76
CA VAL A 186 -3.70 13.45 15.01
C VAL A 186 -3.33 11.99 14.72
N ALA A 187 -4.08 11.32 13.85
CA ALA A 187 -3.77 9.94 13.44
C ALA A 187 -2.39 9.82 12.76
N VAL A 188 -2.02 10.79 11.90
CA VAL A 188 -0.70 10.82 11.26
C VAL A 188 0.42 10.98 12.30
N VAL A 189 0.23 11.85 13.30
CA VAL A 189 1.21 12.04 14.37
C VAL A 189 1.37 10.77 15.20
N ILE A 190 0.27 10.17 15.66
CA ILE A 190 0.30 8.94 16.46
C ILE A 190 0.92 7.79 15.65
N GLY A 191 0.45 7.56 14.43
CA GLY A 191 1.00 6.53 13.54
C GLY A 191 2.49 6.71 13.28
N TYR A 192 2.96 7.95 13.09
CA TYR A 192 4.39 8.23 12.93
C TYR A 192 5.20 7.89 14.18
N LEU A 193 4.73 8.31 15.36
CA LEU A 193 5.39 8.03 16.64
C LEU A 193 5.43 6.53 16.93
N VAL A 194 4.31 5.82 16.75
CA VAL A 194 4.21 4.37 16.93
C VAL A 194 5.12 3.64 15.93
N GLY A 195 5.11 4.00 14.64
CA GLY A 195 5.99 3.39 13.64
C GLY A 195 7.48 3.60 13.94
N LYS A 196 7.87 4.79 14.42
CA LYS A 196 9.25 5.08 14.85
C LYS A 196 9.63 4.29 16.11
N GLY A 197 8.77 4.28 17.12
CA GLY A 197 8.96 3.53 18.35
C GLY A 197 9.07 2.03 18.10
N ASN A 198 8.22 1.51 17.20
CA ASN A 198 8.23 0.12 16.74
C ASN A 198 9.60 -0.27 16.15
N LEU A 199 10.10 0.48 15.17
CA LEU A 199 11.41 0.19 14.56
C LEU A 199 12.54 0.26 15.58
N TRP A 200 12.52 1.24 16.47
CA TRP A 200 13.51 1.38 17.53
C TRP A 200 13.49 0.18 18.49
N LEU A 201 12.31 -0.23 18.95
CA LEU A 201 12.15 -1.38 19.85
C LEU A 201 12.57 -2.67 19.15
N ARG A 202 12.06 -2.93 17.95
CA ARG A 202 12.33 -4.14 17.18
C ARG A 202 13.80 -4.27 16.76
N SER A 203 14.50 -3.15 16.51
CA SER A 203 15.94 -3.16 16.21
C SER A 203 16.81 -3.66 17.37
N ARG A 204 16.28 -3.69 18.60
CA ARG A 204 17.00 -4.15 19.80
C ARG A 204 16.65 -5.58 20.22
N VAL A 205 15.63 -6.17 19.60
CA VAL A 205 15.19 -7.54 19.90
C VAL A 205 15.92 -8.47 18.97
N THR A 206 16.66 -9.44 19.50
CA THR A 206 17.40 -10.43 18.70
C THR A 206 16.47 -11.52 18.16
N ASP A 207 15.58 -12.04 19.00
CA ASP A 207 14.67 -13.14 18.66
C ASP A 207 13.61 -12.74 17.61
N ALA A 208 13.56 -13.48 16.50
CA ALA A 208 12.64 -13.23 15.39
C ALA A 208 11.16 -13.49 15.73
N THR A 209 10.88 -14.42 16.65
CA THR A 209 9.52 -14.75 17.10
C THR A 209 8.96 -13.62 17.95
N VAL A 210 9.74 -13.15 18.93
CA VAL A 210 9.37 -11.98 19.77
C VAL A 210 9.17 -10.75 18.88
N ASN A 211 10.06 -10.55 17.91
CA ASN A 211 9.96 -9.47 16.95
C ASN A 211 8.67 -9.52 16.11
N THR A 212 8.25 -10.72 15.70
CA THR A 212 6.98 -10.96 15.01
C THR A 212 5.78 -10.62 15.90
N VAL A 213 5.79 -11.05 17.17
CA VAL A 213 4.73 -10.74 18.14
C VAL A 213 4.58 -9.23 18.29
N ILE A 214 5.69 -8.50 18.46
CA ILE A 214 5.68 -7.04 18.50
C ILE A 214 5.04 -6.50 17.22
N SER A 215 5.46 -6.98 16.04
CA SER A 215 4.90 -6.54 14.76
C SER A 215 3.39 -6.68 14.69
N PHE A 216 2.79 -7.78 15.16
CA PHE A 216 1.33 -7.97 15.15
C PHE A 216 0.59 -7.02 16.10
N THR A 217 1.24 -6.50 17.13
CA THR A 217 0.63 -5.52 18.05
C THR A 217 0.64 -4.08 17.52
N VAL A 218 1.57 -3.73 16.62
CA VAL A 218 1.73 -2.38 16.06
C VAL A 218 0.45 -1.76 15.49
N PRO A 219 -0.33 -2.44 14.63
CA PRO A 219 -1.57 -1.87 14.09
C PRO A 219 -2.53 -1.43 15.20
N PHE A 220 -2.67 -2.22 16.26
CA PHE A 220 -3.55 -1.92 17.40
C PHE A 220 -2.99 -0.82 18.30
N LEU A 221 -1.67 -0.81 18.52
CA LEU A 221 -0.98 0.26 19.25
C LEU A 221 -1.09 1.62 18.54
N ALA A 222 -1.27 1.62 17.23
CA ALA A 222 -1.55 2.83 16.46
C ALA A 222 -3.05 3.17 16.45
N SER A 223 -3.92 2.20 16.20
CA SER A 223 -5.35 2.45 15.98
C SER A 223 -6.10 2.78 17.24
N VAL A 224 -5.94 1.99 18.32
CA VAL A 224 -6.75 2.11 19.54
C VAL A 224 -6.55 3.47 20.23
N PRO A 225 -5.31 3.96 20.49
CA PRO A 225 -5.14 5.27 21.11
C PRO A 225 -5.65 6.42 20.22
N SER A 226 -5.56 6.27 18.90
CA SER A 226 -6.08 7.25 17.96
C SER A 226 -7.60 7.35 18.05
N GLU A 227 -8.31 6.22 18.11
CA GLU A 227 -9.76 6.21 18.25
C GLU A 227 -10.25 6.79 19.57
N VAL A 228 -9.54 6.51 20.67
CA VAL A 228 -9.84 7.11 22.00
C VAL A 228 -9.70 8.64 21.96
N LEU A 229 -8.82 9.17 21.13
CA LEU A 229 -8.63 10.62 20.93
C LEU A 229 -9.57 11.22 19.88
N GLY A 230 -10.55 10.46 19.37
CA GLY A 230 -11.45 10.89 18.31
C GLY A 230 -10.80 11.01 16.92
N ALA A 231 -9.58 10.48 16.76
CA ALA A 231 -8.85 10.45 15.50
C ALA A 231 -9.10 9.13 14.73
N SER A 232 -8.66 9.06 13.47
CA SER A 232 -8.86 7.86 12.65
C SER A 232 -7.83 6.77 12.96
N GLY A 233 -8.25 5.71 13.67
CA GLY A 233 -7.40 4.56 13.99
C GLY A 233 -6.81 3.86 12.76
N LEU A 234 -7.58 3.75 11.69
CA LEU A 234 -7.13 3.15 10.43
C LEU A 234 -6.03 3.99 9.75
N VAL A 235 -6.15 5.34 9.73
CA VAL A 235 -5.06 6.21 9.22
C VAL A 235 -3.80 6.03 10.06
N ALA A 236 -3.92 5.93 11.38
CA ALA A 236 -2.77 5.74 12.26
C ALA A 236 -2.05 4.41 11.98
N ALA A 237 -2.80 3.31 11.78
CA ALA A 237 -2.24 2.02 11.40
C ALA A 237 -1.53 2.06 10.03
N VAL A 238 -2.14 2.70 9.02
CA VAL A 238 -1.53 2.90 7.70
C VAL A 238 -0.22 3.68 7.80
N VAL A 239 -0.22 4.80 8.54
CA VAL A 239 0.97 5.63 8.71
C VAL A 239 2.07 4.88 9.48
N ALA A 240 1.72 4.12 10.53
CA ALA A 240 2.66 3.26 11.24
C ALA A 240 3.27 2.20 10.31
N GLY A 241 2.47 1.61 9.41
CA GLY A 241 2.92 0.66 8.40
C GLY A 241 3.86 1.29 7.37
N LEU A 242 3.51 2.44 6.80
CA LEU A 242 4.36 3.17 5.84
C LEU A 242 5.71 3.59 6.46
N VAL A 243 5.71 4.02 7.72
CA VAL A 243 6.94 4.36 8.46
C VAL A 243 7.79 3.10 8.70
N THR A 244 7.15 2.00 9.10
CA THR A 244 7.82 0.73 9.34
C THR A 244 8.42 0.17 8.05
N GLY A 245 7.65 0.05 6.97
CA GLY A 245 8.13 -0.46 5.68
C GLY A 245 9.31 0.33 5.12
N ARG A 246 9.27 1.66 5.20
CA ARG A 246 10.39 2.51 4.77
C ARG A 246 11.66 2.31 5.63
N GLY A 247 11.50 2.13 6.93
CA GLY A 247 12.59 2.01 7.89
C GLY A 247 13.13 0.59 8.11
N ALA A 248 12.37 -0.44 7.73
CA ALA A 248 12.69 -1.85 7.97
C ALA A 248 14.05 -2.26 7.39
N ILE A 249 14.36 -1.84 6.15
CA ILE A 249 15.61 -2.19 5.46
C ILE A 249 16.84 -1.63 6.20
N ARG A 250 16.70 -0.52 6.93
CA ARG A 250 17.80 0.12 7.68
C ARG A 250 17.92 -0.33 9.12
N SER A 251 16.82 -0.76 9.73
CA SER A 251 16.74 -0.90 11.19
C SER A 251 16.57 -2.34 11.64
N LEU A 252 16.10 -3.23 10.77
CA LEU A 252 15.83 -4.63 11.10
C LEU A 252 16.89 -5.54 10.49
N SER A 253 17.11 -6.71 11.08
CA SER A 253 17.98 -7.73 10.48
C SER A 253 17.29 -8.38 9.26
N PRO A 254 18.06 -9.01 8.35
CA PRO A 254 17.50 -9.81 7.26
C PRO A 254 16.53 -10.89 7.75
N GLN A 255 16.88 -11.58 8.84
CA GLN A 255 16.06 -12.63 9.44
C GLN A 255 14.70 -12.10 9.90
N HIS A 256 14.66 -10.95 10.58
CA HIS A 256 13.40 -10.32 10.99
C HIS A 256 12.54 -9.90 9.79
N ARG A 257 13.15 -9.34 8.73
CA ARG A 257 12.42 -8.96 7.52
C ARG A 257 11.81 -10.17 6.82
N MET A 258 12.57 -11.25 6.69
CA MET A 258 12.09 -12.48 6.06
C MET A 258 10.94 -13.10 6.85
N SER A 259 11.08 -13.18 8.18
CA SER A 259 10.03 -13.64 9.10
C SER A 259 8.76 -12.78 8.97
N ASP A 260 8.90 -11.46 8.99
CA ASP A 260 7.80 -10.50 8.82
C ASP A 260 7.01 -10.76 7.54
N VAL A 261 7.70 -10.82 6.39
CA VAL A 261 7.05 -11.01 5.08
C VAL A 261 6.23 -12.29 5.05
N GLN A 262 6.78 -13.39 5.57
CA GLN A 262 6.10 -14.68 5.59
C GLN A 262 4.90 -14.70 6.56
N ASN A 263 5.09 -14.17 7.76
CA ASN A 263 4.06 -14.17 8.80
C ASN A 263 2.89 -13.24 8.43
N TRP A 264 3.18 -12.04 7.91
CA TRP A 264 2.14 -11.11 7.45
C TRP A 264 1.35 -11.66 6.27
N ARG A 265 2.01 -12.29 5.28
CA ARG A 265 1.31 -12.93 4.17
C ARG A 265 0.35 -14.03 4.63
N THR A 266 0.70 -14.75 5.68
CA THR A 266 -0.14 -15.81 6.26
C THR A 266 -1.34 -15.22 6.99
N ILE A 267 -1.12 -14.17 7.80
CA ILE A 267 -2.20 -13.48 8.52
C ILE A 267 -3.14 -12.76 7.55
N GLU A 268 -2.62 -12.06 6.55
CA GLU A 268 -3.40 -11.40 5.50
C GLU A 268 -4.31 -12.40 4.80
N LEU A 269 -3.78 -13.57 4.41
CA LEU A 269 -4.58 -14.62 3.78
C LEU A 269 -5.76 -15.06 4.67
N ILE A 270 -5.52 -15.27 5.97
CA ILE A 270 -6.54 -15.70 6.91
C ILE A 270 -7.57 -14.60 7.14
N LEU A 271 -7.13 -13.37 7.38
CA LEU A 271 -7.98 -12.24 7.69
C LEU A 271 -8.83 -11.80 6.49
N GLU A 272 -8.22 -11.61 5.32
CA GLU A 272 -8.97 -11.32 4.08
C GLU A 272 -9.94 -12.46 3.77
N GLY A 273 -9.44 -13.69 3.82
CA GLY A 273 -10.25 -14.86 3.52
C GLY A 273 -11.47 -15.00 4.45
N ALA A 274 -11.28 -14.75 5.75
CA ALA A 274 -12.35 -14.78 6.73
C ALA A 274 -13.38 -13.68 6.46
N VAL A 275 -12.93 -12.46 6.17
CA VAL A 275 -13.81 -11.32 5.87
C VAL A 275 -14.67 -11.59 4.63
N PHE A 276 -14.11 -12.13 3.55
CA PHE A 276 -14.89 -12.48 2.35
C PHE A 276 -15.81 -13.69 2.56
N LEU A 277 -15.37 -14.68 3.34
CA LEU A 277 -16.21 -15.83 3.65
C LEU A 277 -17.41 -15.41 4.50
N VAL A 278 -17.20 -14.64 5.57
CA VAL A 278 -18.25 -14.08 6.43
C VAL A 278 -19.20 -13.23 5.62
N MET A 279 -18.67 -12.32 4.78
CA MET A 279 -19.48 -11.52 3.87
C MET A 279 -20.40 -12.40 3.02
N GLY A 280 -19.91 -13.52 2.47
CA GLY A 280 -20.77 -14.45 1.73
C GLY A 280 -21.81 -15.17 2.60
N LEU A 281 -21.43 -15.58 3.81
CA LEU A 281 -22.29 -16.29 4.76
C LEU A 281 -23.45 -15.43 5.28
N GLU A 282 -23.28 -14.10 5.37
CA GLU A 282 -24.32 -13.17 5.82
C GLU A 282 -25.51 -13.02 4.85
N MET A 283 -25.41 -13.58 3.63
CA MET A 283 -26.47 -13.46 2.62
C MET A 283 -27.84 -13.97 3.11
N SER A 284 -27.89 -15.14 3.77
CA SER A 284 -29.15 -15.73 4.24
C SER A 284 -29.84 -14.83 5.27
N ALA A 285 -29.07 -14.34 6.24
CA ALA A 285 -29.54 -13.45 7.31
C ALA A 285 -30.09 -12.14 6.73
N ILE A 286 -29.34 -11.49 5.83
CA ILE A 286 -29.75 -10.22 5.22
C ILE A 286 -31.04 -10.39 4.39
N LEU A 287 -31.19 -11.51 3.67
CA LEU A 287 -32.42 -11.80 2.93
C LEU A 287 -33.59 -12.10 3.88
N GLY A 288 -33.34 -12.81 4.98
CA GLY A 288 -34.34 -13.09 6.02
C GLY A 288 -34.92 -11.80 6.59
N ASP A 289 -34.08 -10.85 6.98
CA ASP A 289 -34.50 -9.55 7.51
C ASP A 289 -35.36 -8.75 6.52
N LEU A 290 -35.04 -8.81 5.23
CA LEU A 290 -35.76 -8.06 4.19
C LEU A 290 -37.15 -8.64 3.89
N THR A 291 -37.35 -9.96 4.05
CA THR A 291 -38.66 -10.59 3.79
C THR A 291 -39.76 -10.13 4.75
N ASN A 292 -39.38 -9.52 5.88
CA ASN A 292 -40.31 -8.98 6.88
C ASN A 292 -40.72 -7.51 6.58
N GLU A 293 -40.10 -6.85 5.60
CA GLU A 293 -40.38 -5.46 5.24
C GLU A 293 -41.22 -5.30 3.96
N THR A 294 -42.05 -4.26 3.92
CA THR A 294 -43.02 -4.01 2.82
C THR A 294 -42.35 -3.54 1.51
N ARG A 295 -41.11 -3.05 1.57
CA ARG A 295 -40.31 -2.58 0.43
C ARG A 295 -39.32 -3.67 0.03
N GLY A 296 -39.78 -4.64 -0.76
CA GLY A 296 -39.09 -5.91 -1.00
C GLY A 296 -37.81 -5.90 -1.85
N ILE A 297 -37.29 -7.12 -2.05
CA ILE A 297 -36.07 -7.51 -2.79
C ILE A 297 -35.89 -6.79 -4.14
N GLU A 298 -36.98 -6.55 -4.87
CA GLU A 298 -36.94 -5.91 -6.19
C GLU A 298 -36.44 -4.45 -6.14
N LEU A 299 -36.90 -3.67 -5.16
CA LEU A 299 -36.45 -2.29 -4.98
C LEU A 299 -34.96 -2.26 -4.63
N GLY A 300 -34.56 -3.07 -3.65
CA GLY A 300 -33.15 -3.19 -3.24
C GLY A 300 -32.24 -3.57 -4.40
N GLY A 301 -32.63 -4.57 -5.21
CA GLY A 301 -31.88 -4.97 -6.40
C GLY A 301 -31.76 -3.86 -7.45
N ARG A 302 -32.85 -3.12 -7.72
CA ARG A 302 -32.83 -2.00 -8.68
C ARG A 302 -31.96 -0.85 -8.19
N VAL A 303 -32.07 -0.48 -6.91
CA VAL A 303 -31.26 0.59 -6.31
C VAL A 303 -29.79 0.20 -6.27
N ALA A 304 -29.47 -1.06 -5.94
CA ALA A 304 -28.10 -1.56 -5.98
C ALA A 304 -27.50 -1.50 -7.39
N ALA A 305 -28.25 -1.90 -8.42
CA ALA A 305 -27.78 -1.83 -9.81
C ALA A 305 -27.54 -0.38 -10.26
N ILE A 306 -28.46 0.55 -9.94
CA ILE A 306 -28.30 1.97 -10.22
C ILE A 306 -27.09 2.54 -9.49
N THR A 307 -26.91 2.16 -8.22
CA THR A 307 -25.78 2.60 -7.39
C THR A 307 -24.46 2.10 -7.98
N LEU A 308 -24.37 0.82 -8.35
CA LEU A 308 -23.17 0.25 -8.96
C LEU A 308 -22.79 0.99 -10.25
N LEU A 309 -23.76 1.27 -11.11
CA LEU A 309 -23.55 2.05 -12.33
C LEU A 309 -23.10 3.48 -12.00
N ALA A 310 -23.76 4.14 -11.05
CA ALA A 310 -23.44 5.49 -10.64
C ALA A 310 -22.00 5.59 -10.11
N VAL A 311 -21.55 4.63 -9.29
CA VAL A 311 -20.20 4.65 -8.76
C VAL A 311 -19.16 4.48 -9.87
N ILE A 312 -19.40 3.59 -10.84
CA ILE A 312 -18.52 3.41 -12.00
C ILE A 312 -18.45 4.70 -12.82
N VAL A 313 -19.58 5.35 -13.06
CA VAL A 313 -19.65 6.61 -13.82
C VAL A 313 -18.92 7.74 -13.09
N VAL A 314 -19.18 7.94 -11.79
CA VAL A 314 -18.51 8.97 -10.98
C VAL A 314 -17.00 8.75 -10.99
N ARG A 315 -16.55 7.50 -10.82
CA ARG A 315 -15.14 7.14 -10.89
C ARG A 315 -14.54 7.46 -12.26
N ALA A 316 -15.22 7.10 -13.35
CA ALA A 316 -14.76 7.42 -14.71
C ALA A 316 -14.62 8.93 -14.93
N LEU A 317 -15.65 9.69 -14.52
CA LEU A 317 -15.68 11.16 -14.63
C LEU A 317 -14.57 11.83 -13.81
N PHE A 318 -14.08 11.20 -12.75
CA PHE A 318 -12.96 11.71 -11.96
C PHE A 318 -11.59 11.29 -12.52
N VAL A 319 -11.42 9.99 -12.82
CA VAL A 319 -10.14 9.40 -13.22
C VAL A 319 -9.67 9.96 -14.57
N PHE A 320 -10.53 10.04 -15.59
CA PHE A 320 -10.09 10.47 -16.92
C PHE A 320 -9.56 11.92 -16.96
N PRO A 321 -10.24 12.92 -16.36
CA PRO A 321 -9.69 14.28 -16.25
C PRO A 321 -8.39 14.34 -15.45
N MET A 322 -8.32 13.62 -14.32
CA MET A 322 -7.12 13.56 -13.48
C MET A 322 -5.91 13.02 -14.26
N LEU A 323 -6.08 11.93 -15.02
CA LEU A 323 -5.03 11.39 -15.88
C LEU A 323 -4.65 12.35 -17.01
N GLY A 324 -5.61 13.09 -17.55
CA GLY A 324 -5.36 14.16 -18.53
C GLY A 324 -4.47 15.27 -17.97
N LEU A 325 -4.71 15.70 -16.72
CA LEU A 325 -3.89 16.69 -16.02
C LEU A 325 -2.47 16.16 -15.75
N GLN A 326 -2.35 14.92 -15.29
CA GLN A 326 -1.05 14.30 -15.05
C GLN A 326 -0.24 14.16 -16.33
N ARG A 327 -0.84 13.70 -17.43
CA ARG A 327 -0.18 13.61 -18.74
C ARG A 327 0.39 14.95 -19.21
N ARG A 328 -0.32 16.06 -18.98
CA ARG A 328 0.18 17.40 -19.28
C ARG A 328 1.41 17.74 -18.42
N SER A 329 1.37 17.39 -17.13
CA SER A 329 2.50 17.57 -16.22
C SER A 329 3.71 16.75 -16.64
N SER A 330 3.53 15.46 -16.97
CA SER A 330 4.59 14.57 -17.42
C SER A 330 5.23 15.04 -18.73
N ARG A 331 4.44 15.54 -19.69
CA ARG A 331 4.97 16.13 -20.94
C ARG A 331 5.84 17.37 -20.68
N ARG A 332 5.43 18.22 -19.73
CA ARG A 332 6.26 19.37 -19.29
C ARG A 332 7.56 18.90 -18.66
N GLY A 333 7.49 17.88 -17.78
CA GLY A 333 8.68 17.26 -17.17
C GLY A 333 9.65 16.72 -18.21
N ALA A 334 9.16 15.95 -19.18
CA ALA A 334 9.95 15.40 -20.28
C ALA A 334 10.68 16.48 -21.09
N SER A 335 10.01 17.62 -21.36
CA SER A 335 10.64 18.75 -22.06
C SER A 335 11.76 19.42 -21.26
N MET A 336 11.72 19.34 -19.92
CA MET A 336 12.75 19.89 -19.03
C MET A 336 13.92 18.92 -18.78
N LYS A 337 13.76 17.62 -19.07
CA LYS A 337 14.76 16.58 -18.80
C LYS A 337 16.15 16.93 -19.35
N PRO A 338 16.34 17.31 -20.64
CA PRO A 338 17.67 17.57 -21.18
C PRO A 338 18.42 18.67 -20.42
N ARG A 339 17.70 19.70 -19.96
CA ARG A 339 18.27 20.80 -19.17
C ARG A 339 18.69 20.33 -17.77
N LEU A 340 17.89 19.46 -17.14
CA LEU A 340 18.20 18.91 -15.83
C LEU A 340 19.37 17.94 -15.88
N THR A 341 19.43 17.08 -16.91
CA THR A 341 20.55 16.15 -17.13
C THR A 341 21.85 16.91 -17.41
N ALA A 342 21.83 17.90 -18.30
CA ALA A 342 23.01 18.73 -18.56
C ALA A 342 23.48 19.49 -17.32
N PHE A 343 22.54 19.93 -16.47
CA PHE A 343 22.88 20.59 -15.21
C PHE A 343 23.41 19.59 -14.16
N GLN A 344 22.88 18.37 -14.13
CA GLN A 344 23.40 17.28 -13.30
C GLN A 344 24.83 16.91 -13.70
N GLU A 345 25.10 16.72 -15.00
CA GLU A 345 26.45 16.42 -15.50
C GLU A 345 27.45 17.52 -15.13
N ARG A 346 27.05 18.79 -15.20
CA ARG A 346 27.88 19.92 -14.74
C ARG A 346 28.14 19.87 -13.23
N LEU A 347 27.15 19.48 -12.43
CA LEU A 347 27.34 19.29 -10.97
C LEU A 347 28.23 18.09 -10.65
N ASP A 348 28.15 17.05 -11.46
CA ASP A 348 28.93 15.81 -11.30
C ASP A 348 30.39 16.01 -11.72
N THR A 349 30.65 16.87 -12.71
CA THR A 349 31.99 17.21 -13.24
C THR A 349 32.64 18.41 -12.57
N ALA A 350 31.86 19.30 -11.93
CA ALA A 350 32.42 20.43 -11.19
C ALA A 350 33.10 19.94 -9.90
N GLU A 351 34.43 19.89 -9.90
CA GLU A 351 35.24 19.85 -8.68
C GLU A 351 34.90 21.08 -7.82
N LEU A 352 34.10 20.88 -6.77
CA LEU A 352 33.88 21.65 -5.51
C LEU A 352 34.13 23.19 -5.40
N GLY A 353 34.35 23.95 -6.48
CA GLY A 353 34.89 25.32 -6.38
C GLY A 353 34.21 26.41 -7.21
N ALA A 354 33.29 26.12 -8.13
CA ALA A 354 32.84 27.16 -9.09
C ALA A 354 31.35 27.14 -9.45
N ILE A 355 30.45 26.91 -8.49
CA ILE A 355 29.01 27.12 -8.71
C ILE A 355 28.56 28.36 -7.95
N THR A 356 28.74 29.52 -8.57
CA THR A 356 28.05 30.75 -8.16
C THR A 356 26.57 30.59 -8.55
N ALA A 357 25.66 30.59 -7.58
CA ALA A 357 24.23 30.55 -7.87
C ALA A 357 23.86 31.76 -8.76
N PRO A 358 23.05 31.60 -9.83
CA PRO A 358 22.59 32.73 -10.61
C PRO A 358 21.71 33.62 -9.74
N ASP A 359 22.02 34.92 -9.66
CA ASP A 359 21.12 35.91 -9.06
C ASP A 359 19.86 36.02 -9.94
N PRO A 360 18.65 35.66 -9.46
CA PRO A 360 17.42 35.77 -10.25
C PRO A 360 17.02 37.22 -10.53
N ARG A 361 17.72 38.22 -9.97
CA ARG A 361 17.42 39.65 -10.07
C ARG A 361 18.66 40.49 -10.40
N GLY A 362 19.40 40.10 -11.44
CA GLY A 362 20.60 40.83 -11.88
C GLY A 362 20.30 42.21 -12.46
N ALA A 363 20.29 43.24 -11.62
CA ALA A 363 20.65 44.60 -12.01
C ALA A 363 22.20 44.67 -12.16
N PRO A 364 22.74 45.27 -13.22
CA PRO A 364 24.18 45.32 -13.43
C PRO A 364 24.81 46.31 -12.45
N GLY A 365 25.62 45.82 -11.52
CA GLY A 365 26.53 46.66 -10.73
C GLY A 365 26.39 46.56 -9.21
N ARG A 366 26.83 45.43 -8.64
CA ARG A 366 27.57 45.33 -7.37
C ARG A 366 27.75 43.85 -7.05
N GLY A 367 28.90 43.29 -7.40
CA GLY A 367 29.27 41.92 -7.06
C GLY A 367 29.38 41.77 -5.55
N ARG A 368 28.37 41.13 -4.94
CA ARG A 368 28.55 40.48 -3.63
C ARG A 368 29.33 39.19 -3.90
N PRO A 369 30.38 38.87 -3.11
CA PRO A 369 31.05 37.57 -3.25
C PRO A 369 30.02 36.46 -3.08
N GLY A 370 30.02 35.53 -4.04
CA GLY A 370 29.06 34.42 -4.07
C GLY A 370 29.09 33.67 -2.76
N ARG A 371 27.91 33.42 -2.18
CA ARG A 371 27.79 32.64 -0.94
C ARG A 371 28.25 31.21 -1.25
N GLU A 372 29.42 30.83 -0.75
CA GLU A 372 29.92 29.46 -0.84
C GLU A 372 28.86 28.52 -0.26
N LEU A 373 28.30 27.67 -1.13
CA LEU A 373 27.38 26.63 -0.67
C LEU A 373 28.21 25.60 0.08
N SER A 374 27.97 25.47 1.39
CA SER A 374 28.55 24.39 2.20
C SER A 374 28.41 23.04 1.47
N ALA A 375 29.44 22.20 1.52
CA ALA A 375 29.48 20.88 0.85
C ALA A 375 28.23 20.03 1.14
N ALA A 376 27.70 20.08 2.37
CA ALA A 376 26.48 19.40 2.77
C ALA A 376 25.21 19.95 2.07
N SER A 377 25.19 21.22 1.71
CA SER A 377 24.09 21.85 0.96
C SER A 377 24.17 21.52 -0.54
N LEU A 378 25.37 21.46 -1.11
CA LEU A 378 25.60 20.99 -2.48
C LEU A 378 25.21 19.53 -2.67
N GLY A 379 25.60 18.64 -1.73
CA GLY A 379 25.22 17.23 -1.76
C GLY A 379 23.71 17.02 -1.74
N ARG A 380 22.99 17.75 -0.86
CA ARG A 380 21.52 17.74 -0.81
C ARG A 380 20.87 18.28 -2.09
N PHE A 381 21.48 19.25 -2.74
CA PHE A 381 20.97 19.79 -3.99
C PHE A 381 21.18 18.83 -5.16
N ARG A 382 22.35 18.19 -5.24
CA ARG A 382 22.69 17.15 -6.23
C ARG A 382 21.71 15.98 -6.15
N SER A 383 21.45 15.44 -4.96
CA SER A 383 20.51 14.32 -4.78
C SER A 383 19.08 14.71 -5.17
N ARG A 384 18.63 15.94 -4.87
CA ARG A 384 17.32 16.44 -5.31
C ARG A 384 17.17 16.47 -6.83
N ILE A 385 18.23 16.85 -7.56
CA ILE A 385 18.20 16.89 -9.02
C ILE A 385 18.18 15.48 -9.61
N ARG A 386 19.07 14.60 -9.13
CA ARG A 386 19.09 13.19 -9.53
C ARG A 386 17.73 12.54 -9.34
N ARG A 387 17.12 12.75 -8.17
CA ARG A 387 15.78 12.28 -7.85
C ARG A 387 14.71 12.83 -8.79
N LYS A 388 14.80 14.13 -9.14
CA LYS A 388 13.85 14.75 -10.06
C LYS A 388 13.97 14.21 -11.49
N VAL A 389 15.19 13.95 -11.96
CA VAL A 389 15.43 13.31 -13.27
C VAL A 389 14.85 11.89 -13.26
N ALA A 390 15.14 11.11 -12.22
CA ALA A 390 14.62 9.75 -12.08
C ALA A 390 13.08 9.70 -11.97
N ASP A 391 12.47 10.65 -11.26
CA ASP A 391 11.02 10.78 -11.20
C ASP A 391 10.42 11.11 -12.60
N ILE A 392 11.09 11.93 -13.44
CA ILE A 392 10.66 12.16 -14.83
C ILE A 392 10.74 10.87 -15.65
N ASP A 393 11.84 10.13 -15.54
CA ASP A 393 12.06 8.89 -16.29
C ASP A 393 10.99 7.84 -15.98
N TYR A 394 10.65 7.70 -14.70
CA TYR A 394 9.54 6.87 -14.25
C TYR A 394 8.20 7.24 -14.94
N PHE A 395 7.82 8.53 -14.94
CA PHE A 395 6.55 8.95 -15.53
C PHE A 395 6.51 8.84 -17.07
N VAL A 396 7.67 8.91 -17.71
CA VAL A 396 7.80 8.77 -19.17
C VAL A 396 7.78 7.30 -19.59
N ALA A 397 8.44 6.43 -18.82
CA ALA A 397 8.48 4.99 -19.08
C ALA A 397 7.10 4.32 -18.85
N GLU A 398 6.36 4.76 -17.84
CA GLU A 398 5.05 4.17 -17.48
C GLU A 398 3.92 5.22 -17.60
N PRO A 399 3.50 5.60 -18.84
CA PRO A 399 2.49 6.64 -19.01
C PRO A 399 1.09 6.13 -18.63
N LEU A 400 0.44 6.78 -17.66
CA LEU A 400 -0.97 6.52 -17.38
C LEU A 400 -1.84 7.14 -18.46
N GLY A 401 -2.45 6.28 -19.26
CA GLY A 401 -3.30 6.64 -20.36
C GLY A 401 -4.76 6.35 -20.25
N TRP A 402 -5.46 6.47 -21.37
CA TRP A 402 -6.88 6.10 -21.39
C TRP A 402 -7.02 4.59 -21.17
N ARG A 403 -6.05 3.79 -21.63
CA ARG A 403 -6.01 2.34 -21.42
C ARG A 403 -5.82 1.99 -19.95
N GLU A 404 -4.82 2.60 -19.33
CA GLU A 404 -4.50 2.44 -17.91
C GLU A 404 -5.65 3.00 -17.05
N GLY A 405 -6.23 4.12 -17.45
CA GLY A 405 -7.41 4.72 -16.82
C GLY A 405 -8.62 3.81 -16.83
N THR A 406 -8.91 3.13 -17.95
CA THR A 406 -10.00 2.14 -18.00
C THR A 406 -9.77 1.01 -17.00
N VAL A 407 -8.53 0.53 -16.85
CA VAL A 407 -8.18 -0.48 -15.85
C VAL A 407 -8.38 0.06 -14.43
N ILE A 408 -7.91 1.29 -14.13
CA ILE A 408 -8.07 1.92 -12.81
C ILE A 408 -9.54 2.15 -12.45
N VAL A 409 -10.38 2.54 -13.41
CA VAL A 409 -11.82 2.71 -13.22
C VAL A 409 -12.47 1.35 -12.94
N TRP A 410 -12.21 0.35 -13.77
CA TRP A 410 -12.84 -0.96 -13.60
C TRP A 410 -12.37 -1.72 -12.37
N ALA A 411 -11.12 -1.50 -11.95
CA ALA A 411 -10.53 -2.07 -10.74
C ALA A 411 -11.11 -1.47 -9.45
N GLY A 412 -11.89 -0.40 -9.50
CA GLY A 412 -12.54 0.14 -8.30
C GLY A 412 -13.71 -0.73 -7.85
N MET A 413 -13.43 -1.89 -7.25
CA MET A 413 -14.43 -2.82 -6.71
C MET A 413 -14.81 -2.44 -5.28
N ARG A 414 -16.05 -2.67 -4.85
CA ARG A 414 -16.47 -2.52 -3.44
C ARG A 414 -16.26 -3.83 -2.70
N GLY A 415 -15.95 -3.71 -1.42
CA GLY A 415 -15.47 -4.80 -0.59
C GLY A 415 -16.33 -5.09 0.62
N ALA A 416 -15.83 -5.98 1.46
CA ALA A 416 -16.47 -6.29 2.73
C ALA A 416 -16.51 -5.10 3.71
N VAL A 417 -15.60 -4.14 3.57
CA VAL A 417 -15.63 -2.88 4.33
C VAL A 417 -16.92 -2.11 4.11
N THR A 418 -17.46 -2.12 2.88
CA THR A 418 -18.76 -1.52 2.56
C THR A 418 -19.88 -2.17 3.37
N LEU A 419 -19.86 -3.49 3.53
CA LEU A 419 -20.88 -4.20 4.32
C LEU A 419 -20.73 -3.91 5.82
N ALA A 420 -19.51 -4.03 6.35
CA ALA A 420 -19.24 -3.73 7.76
C ALA A 420 -19.62 -2.29 8.11
N ALA A 421 -19.25 -1.31 7.28
CA ALA A 421 -19.62 0.08 7.48
C ALA A 421 -21.15 0.28 7.43
N ALA A 422 -21.87 -0.40 6.54
CA ALA A 422 -23.33 -0.31 6.47
C ALA A 422 -24.01 -0.79 7.76
N GLN A 423 -23.47 -1.84 8.37
CA GLN A 423 -24.02 -2.41 9.60
C GLN A 423 -23.78 -1.50 10.83
N THR A 424 -22.81 -0.59 10.79
CA THR A 424 -22.62 0.44 11.85
C THR A 424 -23.71 1.51 11.90
N LEU A 425 -24.63 1.53 10.93
CA LEU A 425 -25.74 2.48 10.94
C LEU A 425 -26.62 2.31 12.19
N PRO A 426 -27.04 3.42 12.83
CA PRO A 426 -27.90 3.38 14.01
C PRO A 426 -29.19 2.60 13.76
N GLN A 427 -29.69 1.89 14.79
CA GLN A 427 -30.94 1.11 14.69
C GLN A 427 -32.16 1.94 14.30
N GLY A 428 -32.17 3.24 14.60
CA GLY A 428 -33.25 4.16 14.22
C GLY A 428 -33.20 4.66 12.76
N THR A 429 -32.26 4.17 11.95
CA THR A 429 -32.14 4.58 10.53
C THR A 429 -33.33 4.04 9.73
N PRO A 430 -34.07 4.88 8.98
CA PRO A 430 -35.15 4.43 8.13
C PRO A 430 -34.68 3.40 7.10
N ASP A 431 -35.45 2.32 6.91
CA ASP A 431 -35.16 1.24 5.96
C ASP A 431 -33.72 0.67 6.10
N ARG A 432 -33.22 0.51 7.34
CA ARG A 432 -31.85 0.05 7.63
C ARG A 432 -31.55 -1.31 6.99
N SER A 433 -32.47 -2.27 7.06
CA SER A 433 -32.27 -3.61 6.47
C SER A 433 -32.13 -3.52 4.94
N LEU A 434 -32.95 -2.70 4.28
CA LEU A 434 -32.86 -2.40 2.85
C LEU A 434 -31.52 -1.76 2.49
N VAL A 435 -31.02 -0.84 3.31
CA VAL A 435 -29.71 -0.21 3.12
C VAL A 435 -28.58 -1.24 3.20
N ILE A 436 -28.60 -2.10 4.23
CA ILE A 436 -27.60 -3.16 4.40
C ILE A 436 -27.66 -4.12 3.20
N PHE A 437 -28.86 -4.46 2.74
CA PHE A 437 -29.05 -5.29 1.54
C PHE A 437 -28.51 -4.61 0.27
N ILE A 438 -28.73 -3.30 0.09
CA ILE A 438 -28.15 -2.55 -1.04
C ILE A 438 -26.62 -2.55 -0.94
N ALA A 439 -26.05 -2.26 0.23
CA ALA A 439 -24.61 -2.25 0.45
C ALA A 439 -23.99 -3.63 0.15
N PHE A 440 -24.64 -4.70 0.64
CA PHE A 440 -24.28 -6.08 0.33
C PHE A 440 -24.31 -6.36 -1.18
N LEU A 441 -25.41 -6.03 -1.87
CA LEU A 441 -25.54 -6.27 -3.31
C LEU A 441 -24.54 -5.46 -4.12
N VAL A 442 -24.24 -4.22 -3.74
CA VAL A 442 -23.23 -3.40 -4.39
C VAL A 442 -21.84 -3.99 -4.17
N ALA A 443 -21.51 -4.39 -2.95
CA ALA A 443 -20.22 -5.00 -2.63
C ALA A 443 -20.05 -6.34 -3.35
N THR A 444 -20.92 -7.31 -3.11
CA THR A 444 -20.92 -8.64 -3.76
C THR A 444 -21.02 -8.53 -5.27
N GLY A 445 -21.95 -7.71 -5.79
CA GLY A 445 -22.14 -7.53 -7.22
C GLY A 445 -20.93 -6.89 -7.90
N SER A 446 -20.32 -5.87 -7.29
CA SER A 446 -19.09 -5.28 -7.80
C SER A 446 -17.94 -6.28 -7.82
N LEU A 447 -17.78 -7.07 -6.76
CA LEU A 447 -16.73 -8.06 -6.65
C LEU A 447 -16.91 -9.14 -7.73
N LEU A 448 -18.09 -9.78 -7.80
CA LEU A 448 -18.35 -10.87 -8.75
C LEU A 448 -18.32 -10.39 -10.22
N ILE A 449 -18.95 -9.25 -10.52
CA ILE A 449 -19.03 -8.74 -11.89
C ILE A 449 -17.70 -8.10 -12.29
N GLN A 450 -17.23 -7.08 -11.57
CA GLN A 450 -16.00 -6.37 -11.95
C GLN A 450 -14.78 -7.28 -11.78
N GLY A 451 -14.69 -8.04 -10.68
CA GLY A 451 -13.56 -8.94 -10.42
C GLY A 451 -13.49 -10.12 -11.39
N GLY A 452 -14.64 -10.71 -11.74
CA GLY A 452 -14.70 -11.77 -12.75
C GLY A 452 -14.36 -11.28 -14.16
N THR A 453 -14.70 -10.02 -14.49
CA THR A 453 -14.48 -9.45 -15.84
C THR A 453 -13.18 -8.65 -15.98
N LEU A 454 -12.52 -8.28 -14.90
CA LEU A 454 -11.29 -7.46 -14.92
C LEU A 454 -10.16 -8.08 -15.76
N PRO A 455 -9.85 -9.39 -15.66
CA PRO A 455 -8.84 -10.00 -16.54
C PRO A 455 -9.20 -9.91 -18.02
N TRP A 456 -10.50 -10.01 -18.36
CA TRP A 456 -10.98 -9.87 -19.73
C TRP A 456 -10.81 -8.43 -20.23
N ILE A 457 -11.13 -7.43 -19.40
CA ILE A 457 -10.95 -6.01 -19.76
C ILE A 457 -9.49 -5.66 -19.94
N VAL A 458 -8.59 -6.14 -19.07
CA VAL A 458 -7.14 -5.90 -19.23
C VAL A 458 -6.65 -6.48 -20.56
N ARG A 459 -7.11 -7.68 -20.94
CA ARG A 459 -6.80 -8.29 -22.25
C ARG A 459 -7.36 -7.53 -23.44
N LEU A 460 -8.53 -6.91 -23.28
CA LEU A 460 -9.19 -6.13 -24.33
C LEU A 460 -8.50 -4.77 -24.54
N VAL A 461 -8.25 -4.06 -23.45
CA VAL A 461 -7.71 -2.70 -23.46
C VAL A 461 -6.21 -2.69 -23.77
N LYS A 462 -5.49 -3.74 -23.36
CA LYS A 462 -4.04 -3.90 -23.53
C LYS A 462 -3.27 -2.66 -23.05
N PRO A 463 -3.33 -2.35 -21.73
CA PRO A 463 -2.51 -1.28 -21.15
C PRO A 463 -1.02 -1.56 -21.40
N ALA A 464 -0.17 -0.55 -21.20
CA ALA A 464 1.26 -0.73 -21.22
C ALA A 464 1.65 -1.94 -20.32
N GLY A 465 2.43 -2.86 -20.89
CA GLY A 465 2.95 -4.01 -20.16
C GLY A 465 4.27 -3.68 -19.49
N VAL A 466 4.73 -4.54 -18.59
CA VAL A 466 6.09 -4.48 -18.07
C VAL A 466 7.08 -4.76 -19.20
N ASP A 467 7.95 -3.80 -19.50
CA ASP A 467 9.06 -4.01 -20.43
C ASP A 467 10.11 -4.90 -19.77
N ARG A 468 10.02 -6.21 -20.08
CA ARG A 468 10.91 -7.22 -19.51
C ARG A 468 12.36 -7.04 -19.98
N GLU A 469 12.59 -6.43 -21.14
CA GLU A 469 13.95 -6.19 -21.62
C GLU A 469 14.58 -5.02 -20.88
N ALA A 470 13.83 -3.92 -20.73
CA ALA A 470 14.25 -2.78 -19.91
C ALA A 470 14.49 -3.21 -18.44
N ALA A 471 13.59 -3.99 -17.84
CA ALA A 471 13.76 -4.49 -16.48
C ALA A 471 15.00 -5.39 -16.32
N ARG A 472 15.32 -6.22 -17.32
CA ARG A 472 16.56 -7.02 -17.32
C ARG A 472 17.81 -6.15 -17.46
N ALA A 473 17.77 -5.14 -18.32
CA ALA A 473 18.87 -4.20 -18.49
C ALA A 473 19.13 -3.41 -17.21
N GLU A 474 18.07 -2.90 -16.58
CA GLU A 474 18.10 -2.20 -15.29
C GLU A 474 18.67 -3.10 -14.18
N HIS A 475 18.25 -4.36 -14.12
CA HIS A 475 18.80 -5.34 -13.18
C HIS A 475 20.29 -5.61 -13.43
N ALA A 476 20.71 -5.77 -14.69
CA ALA A 476 22.11 -5.98 -15.04
C ALA A 476 22.99 -4.76 -14.68
N GLU A 477 22.48 -3.54 -14.89
CA GLU A 477 23.16 -2.30 -14.49
C GLU A 477 23.36 -2.24 -12.96
N LEU A 478 22.32 -2.56 -12.19
CA LEU A 478 22.40 -2.58 -10.72
C LEU A 478 23.43 -3.60 -10.23
N LEU A 479 23.43 -4.82 -10.79
CA LEU A 479 24.44 -5.83 -10.46
C LEU A 479 25.85 -5.37 -10.83
N GLY A 480 26.02 -4.60 -11.91
CA GLY A 480 27.29 -3.97 -12.26
C GLY A 480 27.78 -2.97 -11.21
N ILE A 481 26.87 -2.19 -10.61
CA ILE A 481 27.19 -1.31 -9.47
C ILE A 481 27.64 -2.13 -8.26
N LEU A 482 26.88 -3.17 -7.89
CA LEU A 482 27.20 -3.99 -6.72
C LEU A 482 28.51 -4.77 -6.86
N ARG A 483 28.85 -5.22 -8.07
CA ARG A 483 30.14 -5.85 -8.35
C ARG A 483 31.29 -4.88 -8.14
N ARG A 484 31.19 -3.64 -8.65
CA ARG A 484 32.21 -2.60 -8.42
C ARG A 484 32.40 -2.31 -6.93
N VAL A 485 31.30 -2.19 -6.17
CA VAL A 485 31.36 -2.00 -4.72
C VAL A 485 32.06 -3.17 -4.02
N ALA A 486 31.77 -4.40 -4.42
CA ALA A 486 32.46 -5.57 -3.88
C ALA A 486 33.96 -5.58 -4.22
N ASP A 487 34.32 -5.27 -5.46
CA ASP A 487 35.71 -5.21 -5.91
C ASP A 487 36.50 -4.14 -5.15
N ASP A 488 35.87 -2.98 -4.88
CA ASP A 488 36.47 -1.89 -4.09
C ASP A 488 36.73 -2.30 -2.63
N VAL A 489 35.77 -2.96 -1.97
CA VAL A 489 35.96 -3.48 -0.60
C VAL A 489 37.07 -4.52 -0.57
N VAL A 490 37.10 -5.45 -1.53
CA VAL A 490 38.17 -6.46 -1.63
C VAL A 490 39.53 -5.82 -1.84
N ARG A 491 39.61 -4.77 -2.67
CA ARG A 491 40.84 -4.02 -2.92
C ARG A 491 41.32 -3.32 -1.65
N GLU A 492 40.46 -2.58 -0.96
CA GLU A 492 40.77 -1.89 0.29
C GLU A 492 41.24 -2.88 1.38
N HIS A 493 40.55 -4.00 1.53
CA HIS A 493 40.93 -5.05 2.47
C HIS A 493 42.31 -5.66 2.15
N ARG A 494 42.62 -5.89 0.87
CA ARG A 494 43.95 -6.37 0.43
C ARG A 494 45.05 -5.34 0.69
N GLU A 495 44.79 -4.07 0.41
CA GLU A 495 45.73 -2.97 0.66
C GLU A 495 46.02 -2.83 2.16
N ALA A 496 44.98 -2.87 3.00
CA ALA A 496 45.10 -2.85 4.46
C ALA A 496 45.93 -4.03 4.99
N ARG A 497 45.70 -5.24 4.47
CA ARG A 497 46.48 -6.43 4.84
C ARG A 497 47.93 -6.36 4.39
N ALA A 498 48.18 -5.90 3.16
CA ALA A 498 49.54 -5.71 2.66
C ALA A 498 50.33 -4.69 3.50
N ALA A 499 49.66 -3.65 4.00
CA ALA A 499 50.25 -2.69 4.93
C ALA A 499 50.52 -3.29 6.33
N ALA A 500 49.68 -4.22 6.80
CA ALA A 500 49.83 -4.88 8.09
C ALA A 500 50.90 -5.98 8.11
N ASP A 501 51.01 -6.79 7.04
CA ASP A 501 51.90 -7.96 6.98
C ASP A 501 53.36 -7.62 6.55
N GLY A 502 53.67 -6.37 6.21
CA GLY A 502 55.06 -5.90 6.01
C GLY A 502 55.81 -6.49 4.80
N GLY A 503 55.14 -7.20 3.89
CA GLY A 503 55.74 -7.85 2.71
C GLY A 503 55.29 -9.30 2.55
N PRO A 504 55.70 -10.03 1.49
CA PRO A 504 55.22 -11.39 1.22
C PRO A 504 55.86 -12.40 2.18
N GLY A 505 55.42 -12.40 3.43
CA GLY A 505 55.70 -13.42 4.43
C GLY A 505 54.61 -14.49 4.40
N HIS A 506 54.99 -15.74 4.16
CA HIS A 506 54.10 -16.90 4.24
C HIS A 506 53.72 -17.11 5.70
N ILE A 507 52.54 -16.65 6.11
CA ILE A 507 51.94 -17.03 7.39
C ILE A 507 51.26 -18.37 7.14
N ASP A 508 51.75 -19.44 7.77
CA ASP A 508 51.00 -20.69 7.94
C ASP A 508 49.76 -20.34 8.77
N GLY A 509 48.71 -19.87 8.09
CA GLY A 509 47.45 -19.49 8.70
C GLY A 509 46.74 -20.73 9.19
N ASP A 510 46.40 -20.77 10.47
CA ASP A 510 45.44 -21.74 10.98
C ASP A 510 44.19 -21.72 10.06
N PRO A 511 43.76 -22.87 9.50
CA PRO A 511 42.58 -22.94 8.65
C PRO A 511 41.32 -22.36 9.30
N GLY A 512 41.24 -22.32 10.63
CA GLY A 512 40.18 -21.61 11.37
C GLY A 512 40.22 -20.09 11.14
N THR A 513 41.38 -19.47 11.34
CA THR A 513 41.62 -18.03 11.21
C THR A 513 41.38 -17.52 9.78
N ASP A 514 41.85 -18.25 8.77
CA ASP A 514 41.66 -17.88 7.36
C ASP A 514 40.17 -17.91 6.95
N ARG A 515 39.38 -18.83 7.52
CA ARG A 515 37.93 -18.93 7.27
C ARG A 515 37.14 -17.81 7.96
N GLU A 516 37.50 -17.46 9.19
CA GLU A 516 36.87 -16.36 9.93
C GLU A 516 37.10 -15.01 9.24
N LEU A 517 38.33 -14.79 8.75
CA LEU A 517 38.64 -13.61 7.95
C LEU A 517 37.85 -13.58 6.64
N HIS A 518 37.77 -14.70 5.92
CA HIS A 518 37.00 -14.78 4.67
C HIS A 518 35.51 -14.46 4.89
N ARG A 519 34.98 -14.86 6.05
CA ARG A 519 33.62 -14.56 6.48
C ARG A 519 33.43 -13.08 6.78
N ALA A 520 34.32 -12.50 7.59
CA ALA A 520 34.27 -11.07 7.93
C ALA A 520 34.28 -10.21 6.66
N LEU A 521 35.15 -10.53 5.71
CA LEU A 521 35.21 -9.86 4.41
C LEU A 521 33.90 -10.01 3.61
N ARG A 522 33.27 -11.19 3.61
CA ARG A 522 31.97 -11.37 2.93
C ARG A 522 30.87 -10.52 3.56
N LEU A 523 30.80 -10.46 4.88
CA LEU A 523 29.82 -9.62 5.57
C LEU A 523 30.05 -8.13 5.28
N GLU A 524 31.32 -7.70 5.26
CA GLU A 524 31.71 -6.34 4.88
C GLU A 524 31.25 -5.98 3.46
N ILE A 525 31.47 -6.87 2.49
CA ILE A 525 30.98 -6.71 1.11
C ILE A 525 29.46 -6.57 1.08
N ILE A 526 28.73 -7.45 1.78
CA ILE A 526 27.26 -7.41 1.83
C ILE A 526 26.78 -6.08 2.44
N HIS A 527 27.42 -5.60 3.50
CA HIS A 527 27.10 -4.32 4.12
C HIS A 527 27.30 -3.15 3.14
N ALA A 528 28.43 -3.09 2.46
CA ALA A 528 28.70 -2.05 1.47
C ALA A 528 27.73 -2.10 0.27
N GLN A 529 27.41 -3.30 -0.23
CA GLN A 529 26.42 -3.48 -1.28
C GLN A 529 25.02 -3.03 -0.84
N ARG A 530 24.62 -3.33 0.40
CA ARG A 530 23.35 -2.86 0.97
C ARG A 530 23.29 -1.34 1.07
N GLU A 531 24.36 -0.68 1.48
CA GLU A 531 24.41 0.79 1.51
C GLU A 531 24.28 1.41 0.10
N ALA A 532 24.91 0.80 -0.90
CA ALA A 532 24.77 1.20 -2.29
C ALA A 532 23.31 1.05 -2.78
N LEU A 533 22.65 -0.06 -2.47
CA LEU A 533 21.23 -0.27 -2.78
C LEU A 533 20.32 0.76 -2.10
N LEU A 534 20.59 1.07 -0.83
CA LEU A 534 19.83 2.07 -0.08
C LEU A 534 20.00 3.48 -0.66
N THR A 535 21.19 3.81 -1.14
CA THR A 535 21.46 5.08 -1.82
C THR A 535 20.72 5.15 -3.16
N ALA A 536 20.81 4.09 -3.96
CA ALA A 536 20.08 3.94 -5.23
C ALA A 536 18.56 4.08 -5.04
N ARG A 537 18.02 3.48 -3.97
CA ARG A 537 16.60 3.63 -3.57
C ARG A 537 16.25 5.05 -3.12
N ASP A 538 17.11 5.71 -2.35
CA ASP A 538 16.81 7.06 -1.87
C ASP A 538 16.81 8.09 -3.02
N ASP A 539 17.73 7.91 -3.98
CA ASP A 539 17.81 8.67 -5.23
C ASP A 539 16.71 8.28 -6.23
N GLY A 540 16.23 7.05 -6.14
CA GLY A 540 15.20 6.46 -7.00
C GLY A 540 15.60 6.21 -8.43
N THR A 541 16.87 5.94 -8.66
CA THR A 541 17.43 5.67 -9.99
C THR A 541 16.98 4.33 -10.57
N PHE A 542 16.61 3.37 -9.72
CA PHE A 542 16.13 2.04 -10.12
C PHE A 542 14.67 1.83 -9.68
N SER A 543 13.95 0.95 -10.38
CA SER A 543 12.60 0.51 -10.03
C SER A 543 12.58 -0.25 -8.69
N ALA A 544 11.45 -0.17 -7.98
CA ALA A 544 11.33 -0.84 -6.69
C ALA A 544 11.43 -2.37 -6.82
N SER A 545 10.87 -2.94 -7.89
CA SER A 545 10.93 -4.39 -8.14
C SER A 545 12.36 -4.91 -8.31
N VAL A 546 13.22 -4.17 -9.02
CA VAL A 546 14.61 -4.57 -9.23
C VAL A 546 15.40 -4.45 -7.92
N LEU A 547 15.22 -3.35 -7.18
CA LEU A 547 15.87 -3.15 -5.88
C LEU A 547 15.48 -4.22 -4.85
N THR A 548 14.19 -4.55 -4.75
CA THR A 548 13.70 -5.57 -3.82
C THR A 548 14.27 -6.94 -4.13
N GLY A 549 14.26 -7.38 -5.40
CA GLY A 549 14.79 -8.70 -5.77
C GLY A 549 16.29 -8.86 -5.48
N VAL A 550 17.08 -7.81 -5.71
CA VAL A 550 18.52 -7.84 -5.40
C VAL A 550 18.75 -7.80 -3.88
N LEU A 551 17.95 -7.03 -3.13
CA LEU A 551 18.02 -7.00 -1.67
C LEU A 551 17.67 -8.36 -1.05
N GLU A 552 16.64 -9.05 -1.55
CA GLU A 552 16.26 -10.39 -1.11
C GLU A 552 17.40 -11.41 -1.31
N THR A 553 18.14 -11.28 -2.42
CA THR A 553 19.30 -12.13 -2.70
C THR A 553 20.42 -11.87 -1.69
N LEU A 554 20.75 -10.60 -1.42
CA LEU A 554 21.76 -10.25 -0.42
C LEU A 554 21.36 -10.67 0.99
N ASP A 555 20.07 -10.56 1.32
CA ASP A 555 19.53 -10.98 2.61
C ASP A 555 19.65 -12.49 2.79
N ALA A 556 19.33 -13.29 1.76
CA ALA A 556 19.52 -14.73 1.78
C ALA A 556 21.00 -15.14 1.95
N ASP A 557 21.91 -14.45 1.25
CA ASP A 557 23.35 -14.68 1.37
C ASP A 557 23.85 -14.38 2.80
N GLN A 558 23.41 -13.28 3.41
CA GLN A 558 23.75 -12.95 4.80
C GLN A 558 23.23 -14.00 5.78
N ILE A 559 21.95 -14.37 5.68
CA ILE A 559 21.33 -15.37 6.56
C ILE A 559 22.07 -16.71 6.45
N SER A 560 22.46 -17.12 5.23
CA SER A 560 23.22 -18.36 5.03
C SER A 560 24.60 -18.33 5.70
N ILE A 561 25.24 -17.17 5.79
CA ILE A 561 26.53 -17.01 6.47
C ILE A 561 26.35 -17.07 7.99
N GLU A 562 25.31 -16.43 8.53
CA GLU A 562 25.01 -16.39 9.97
C GLU A 562 24.58 -17.77 10.50
N LEU A 563 23.69 -18.49 9.81
CA LEU A 563 23.24 -19.83 10.25
C LEU A 563 24.38 -20.86 10.34
N ARG A 564 25.41 -20.72 9.50
CA ARG A 564 26.59 -21.60 9.54
C ARG A 564 27.46 -21.35 10.77
N GLU A 565 27.36 -20.18 11.40
CA GLU A 565 28.03 -19.88 12.67
C GLU A 565 27.28 -20.50 13.84
N GLU A 566 25.97 -20.31 13.93
CA GLU A 566 25.17 -20.82 15.05
C GLU A 566 25.30 -22.34 15.20
N HIS A 567 25.21 -23.09 14.09
CA HIS A 567 25.42 -24.54 14.10
C HIS A 567 26.84 -24.97 14.50
N ARG A 568 27.82 -24.07 14.45
CA ARG A 568 29.20 -24.34 14.85
C ARG A 568 29.41 -24.07 16.34
N ASP A 569 28.79 -23.03 16.88
CA ASP A 569 28.89 -22.71 18.31
C ASP A 569 28.15 -23.76 19.17
N GLU A 570 27.19 -24.49 18.58
CA GLU A 570 26.47 -25.61 19.20
C GLU A 570 27.18 -26.97 19.08
N ALA A 571 28.18 -27.12 18.20
CA ALA A 571 28.87 -28.37 17.88
C ALA A 571 30.27 -28.46 18.52
#